data_AF-A0A2N1KQR3-F1
#
_entry.id   AF-A0A2N1KQR3-F1
#
_cell.length_a   1.000
_cell.length_b   1.000
_cell.length_c   1.000
_cell.angle_alpha   90.00
_cell.angle_beta   90.00
_cell.angle_gamma   90.00
#
_symmetry.space_group_name_H-M   'P 1'
#
loop_
_entity.id
_entity.type
_entity.pdbx_description
1 polymer ?
#
loop_
_entity_poly.entity_id
_entity_poly.type
_entity_poly.pdbx_seq_one_letter_code
_entity_poly.pdbx_strand_id
1 'polypeptide(L)'
;MIKKQKLSLKQACLHFHLSSESLIVTWQKRFNESGLAGLQPRKKGRALMKKSEHEPNKRKPKSAKEPLSREEELLKENEYLRAENALLKKLHALVKADQKRK
;
A
#
# COMPACT_ATOMS: atom_id res chain seq x y z
N MET A 1 9.24 -11.44 -16.14
CA MET A 1 9.10 -12.76 -15.46
C MET A 1 8.82 -13.87 -16.47
N ILE A 2 7.65 -13.92 -17.12
CA ILE A 2 7.29 -14.96 -18.11
C ILE A 2 8.24 -14.98 -19.32
N LYS A 3 8.46 -13.83 -19.97
CA LYS A 3 9.43 -13.71 -21.08
C LYS A 3 10.88 -14.03 -20.66
N LYS A 4 11.25 -13.69 -19.42
CA LYS A 4 12.60 -13.93 -18.87
C LYS A 4 12.85 -15.42 -18.63
N GLN A 5 11.80 -16.14 -18.22
CA GLN A 5 11.85 -17.59 -17.95
C GLN A 5 11.46 -18.44 -19.18
N LYS A 6 11.22 -17.82 -20.35
CA LYS A 6 10.77 -18.49 -21.59
C LYS A 6 9.57 -19.43 -21.39
N LEU A 7 8.67 -19.07 -20.48
CA LEU A 7 7.46 -19.86 -20.20
C LEU A 7 6.40 -19.62 -21.26
N SER A 8 5.70 -20.68 -21.69
CA SER A 8 4.47 -20.52 -22.46
C SER A 8 3.37 -19.92 -21.58
N LEU A 9 2.34 -19.31 -22.21
CA LEU A 9 1.21 -18.74 -21.48
C LEU A 9 0.50 -19.80 -20.61
N LYS A 10 0.38 -21.02 -21.14
CA LYS A 10 -0.20 -22.17 -20.44
C LYS A 10 0.60 -22.58 -19.21
N GLN A 11 1.93 -22.65 -19.33
CA GLN A 11 2.83 -22.94 -18.20
C GLN A 11 2.77 -21.83 -17.15
N ALA A 12 2.73 -20.58 -17.57
CA ALA A 12 2.58 -19.45 -16.66
C ALA A 12 1.23 -19.49 -15.93
N CYS A 13 0.13 -19.86 -16.60
CA CYS A 13 -1.17 -20.04 -15.97
C CYS A 13 -1.14 -21.08 -14.85
N LEU A 14 -0.51 -22.23 -15.10
CA LEU A 14 -0.35 -23.28 -14.09
C LEU A 14 0.51 -22.80 -12.92
N HIS A 15 1.63 -22.14 -13.21
CA HIS A 15 2.53 -21.62 -12.18
C HIS A 15 1.87 -20.57 -11.28
N PHE A 16 1.05 -19.69 -11.84
CA PHE A 16 0.37 -18.62 -11.11
C PHE A 16 -1.07 -18.98 -10.67
N HIS A 17 -1.49 -20.23 -10.85
CA HIS A 17 -2.83 -20.71 -10.49
C HIS A 17 -3.96 -19.85 -11.09
N LEU A 18 -3.79 -19.43 -12.35
CA LEU A 18 -4.74 -18.58 -13.07
C LEU A 18 -5.69 -19.41 -13.93
N SER A 19 -6.97 -19.05 -13.93
CA SER A 19 -8.00 -19.78 -14.68
C SER A 19 -7.94 -19.58 -16.19
N SER A 20 -7.28 -18.54 -16.70
CA SER A 20 -7.20 -18.26 -18.14
C SER A 20 -5.94 -17.52 -18.56
N GLU A 21 -5.39 -17.91 -19.71
CA GLU A 21 -4.23 -17.25 -20.34
C GLU A 21 -4.52 -15.79 -20.73
N SER A 22 -5.79 -15.48 -20.98
CA SER A 22 -6.25 -14.12 -21.32
C SER A 22 -5.97 -13.09 -20.22
N LEU A 23 -5.94 -13.52 -18.95
CA LEU A 23 -5.57 -12.67 -17.81
C LEU A 23 -4.13 -12.20 -17.91
N ILE A 24 -3.21 -13.11 -18.27
CA ILE A 24 -1.78 -12.83 -18.41
C ILE A 24 -1.57 -11.80 -19.52
N VAL A 25 -2.19 -12.01 -20.68
CA VAL A 25 -2.08 -11.09 -21.83
C VAL A 25 -2.62 -9.71 -21.47
N THR A 26 -3.78 -9.64 -20.80
CA THR A 26 -4.40 -8.39 -20.37
C THR A 26 -3.51 -7.64 -19.37
N TRP A 27 -2.96 -8.33 -18.37
CA TRP A 27 -2.04 -7.73 -17.40
C TRP A 27 -0.75 -7.26 -18.06
N GLN A 28 -0.20 -8.02 -18.99
CA GLN A 28 1.00 -7.63 -19.71
C GLN A 28 0.78 -6.38 -20.56
N LYS A 29 -0.36 -6.28 -21.24
CA LYS A 29 -0.76 -5.08 -21.98
C LYS A 29 -0.89 -3.86 -21.07
N ARG A 30 -1.66 -3.99 -19.97
CA ARG A 30 -1.84 -2.90 -18.98
C ARG A 30 -0.52 -2.45 -18.35
N PHE A 31 0.37 -3.39 -18.07
CA PHE A 31 1.68 -3.09 -17.52
C PHE A 31 2.56 -2.34 -18.54
N ASN A 32 2.52 -2.71 -19.82
CA ASN A 32 3.26 -1.99 -20.85
C ASN A 32 2.72 -0.57 -21.07
N GLU A 33 1.40 -0.37 -20.94
CA GLU A 33 0.75 0.94 -21.14
C GLU A 33 0.90 1.88 -19.95
N SER A 34 0.81 1.37 -18.72
CA SER A 34 0.68 2.20 -17.51
C SER A 34 1.56 1.75 -16.34
N GLY A 35 2.51 0.84 -16.59
CA GLY A 35 3.40 0.30 -15.57
C GLY A 35 2.67 -0.38 -14.41
N LEU A 36 3.24 -0.27 -13.21
CA LEU A 36 2.66 -0.77 -11.97
C LEU A 36 1.28 -0.15 -11.67
N ALA A 37 1.07 1.12 -12.01
CA ALA A 37 -0.20 1.81 -11.80
C ALA A 37 -1.35 1.19 -12.63
N GLY A 38 -1.04 0.54 -13.77
CA GLY A 38 -2.02 -0.16 -14.60
C GLY A 38 -2.56 -1.46 -13.99
N LEU A 39 -1.85 -2.04 -13.01
CA LEU A 39 -2.23 -3.27 -12.33
C LEU A 39 -2.98 -3.01 -11.01
N GLN A 40 -3.01 -1.76 -10.55
CA GLN A 40 -3.75 -1.36 -9.35
C GLN A 40 -5.26 -1.56 -9.54
N PRO A 41 -6.00 -2.00 -8.50
CA PRO A 41 -7.45 -2.10 -8.54
C PRO A 41 -8.08 -0.74 -8.86
N ARG A 42 -8.64 -0.59 -10.07
CA ARG A 42 -9.41 0.60 -10.42
C ARG A 42 -10.81 0.51 -9.83
N LYS A 43 -11.37 1.65 -9.43
CA LYS A 43 -12.78 1.75 -9.01
C LYS A 43 -13.66 1.12 -10.09
N LYS A 44 -14.22 -0.05 -9.80
CA LYS A 44 -15.16 -0.74 -10.71
C LYS A 44 -16.47 0.05 -10.71
N GLY A 45 -16.98 0.38 -11.88
CA GLY A 45 -18.28 1.03 -12.05
C GLY A 45 -18.26 2.19 -13.04
N ARG A 46 -19.44 2.75 -13.29
CA ARG A 46 -19.62 3.94 -14.14
C ARG A 46 -18.89 5.13 -13.50
N ALA A 47 -18.13 5.88 -14.30
CA ALA A 47 -17.63 7.17 -13.87
C ALA A 47 -18.82 8.02 -13.39
N LEU A 48 -18.71 8.61 -12.20
CA LEU A 48 -19.76 9.46 -11.67
C LEU A 48 -19.96 10.62 -12.67
N MET A 49 -21.19 10.79 -13.16
CA MET A 49 -21.49 11.96 -13.98
C MET A 49 -21.13 13.22 -13.19
N LYS A 50 -20.53 14.22 -13.85
CA LYS A 50 -20.30 15.53 -13.24
C LYS A 50 -21.63 16.03 -12.70
N LYS A 51 -21.74 16.18 -11.38
CA LYS A 51 -22.92 16.80 -10.78
C LYS A 51 -22.94 18.26 -11.22
N SER A 52 -24.06 18.69 -11.80
CA SER A 52 -24.39 20.12 -11.91
C SER A 52 -24.42 20.73 -10.50
N GLU A 53 -24.17 22.02 -10.41
CA GLU A 53 -23.96 22.81 -9.17
C GLU A 53 -25.20 22.90 -8.23
N HIS A 54 -26.23 22.09 -8.46
CA HIS A 54 -27.51 22.13 -7.74
C HIS A 54 -27.97 20.74 -7.27
N GLU A 55 -27.20 20.08 -6.40
CA GLU A 55 -27.76 18.97 -5.60
C GLU A 55 -27.44 19.19 -4.11
N PRO A 56 -28.47 19.24 -3.22
CA PRO A 56 -28.25 19.49 -1.81
C PRO A 56 -27.53 18.32 -1.15
N ASN A 57 -26.37 18.63 -0.55
CA ASN A 57 -25.59 17.90 0.44
C ASN A 57 -26.16 16.53 0.89
N LYS A 58 -25.85 15.48 0.13
CA LYS A 58 -25.86 14.11 0.68
C LYS A 58 -24.70 14.02 1.67
N ARG A 59 -25.07 13.88 2.95
CA ARG A 59 -24.20 13.68 4.11
C ARG A 59 -22.96 12.89 3.72
N LYS A 60 -21.78 13.50 3.86
CA LYS A 60 -20.49 12.85 3.64
C LYS A 60 -20.49 11.55 4.47
N PRO A 61 -20.27 10.37 3.88
CA PRO A 61 -19.92 9.22 4.69
C PRO A 61 -18.67 9.63 5.47
N LYS A 62 -18.68 9.43 6.80
CA LYS A 62 -17.47 9.54 7.63
C LYS A 62 -16.39 8.78 6.87
N SER A 63 -15.33 9.48 6.47
CA SER A 63 -14.23 8.88 5.72
C SER A 63 -13.85 7.60 6.45
N ALA A 64 -14.08 6.46 5.79
CA ALA A 64 -13.26 5.29 6.06
C ALA A 64 -11.85 5.84 5.92
N LYS A 65 -11.10 5.90 7.03
CA LYS A 65 -9.71 6.37 7.02
C LYS A 65 -9.05 5.63 5.86
N GLU A 66 -8.64 6.37 4.83
CA GLU A 66 -7.95 5.75 3.71
C GLU A 66 -6.81 4.92 4.30
N PRO A 67 -6.57 3.69 3.80
CA PRO A 67 -5.42 2.93 4.25
C PRO A 67 -4.21 3.85 4.11
N LEU A 68 -3.51 4.07 5.24
CA LEU A 68 -2.37 4.98 5.30
C LEU A 68 -1.43 4.66 4.15
N SER A 69 -0.94 5.68 3.47
CA SER A 69 0.12 5.46 2.50
C SER A 69 1.29 4.80 3.24
N ARG A 70 2.06 3.96 2.53
CA ARG A 70 3.26 3.32 3.10
C ARG A 70 4.18 4.33 3.80
N GLU A 71 4.26 5.55 3.26
CA GLU A 71 5.04 6.65 3.83
C GLU A 71 4.48 7.12 5.18
N GLU A 72 3.17 7.24 5.30
CA GLU A 72 2.50 7.68 6.54
C GLU A 72 2.61 6.62 7.63
N GLU A 73 2.50 5.33 7.27
CA GLU A 73 2.78 4.21 8.19
C GLU A 73 4.21 4.28 8.73
N LEU A 74 5.19 4.49 7.83
CA LEU A 74 6.59 4.60 8.21
C LEU A 74 6.88 5.81 9.10
N LEU A 75 6.22 6.95 8.85
CA LEU A 75 6.37 8.14 9.70
C LEU A 75 5.86 7.87 11.12
N LYS A 76 4.70 7.21 11.24
CA LYS A 76 4.12 6.87 12.53
C LYS A 76 4.96 5.86 13.30
N GLU A 77 5.48 4.84 12.61
CA GLU A 77 6.42 3.88 13.19
C GLU A 77 7.70 4.58 13.65
N ASN A 78 8.23 5.52 12.86
CA ASN A 78 9.43 6.29 13.23
C ASN A 78 9.20 7.14 14.49
N GLU A 79 8.06 7.81 14.57
CA GLU A 79 7.67 8.59 15.74
C GLU A 79 7.59 7.72 16.99
N TYR A 80 6.95 6.56 16.90
CA TYR A 80 6.86 5.58 17.99
C TYR A 80 8.25 5.12 18.45
N LEU A 81 9.11 4.71 17.51
CA LEU A 81 10.48 4.28 17.81
C LEU A 81 11.32 5.39 18.43
N ARG A 82 11.10 6.66 18.05
CA ARG A 82 11.80 7.80 18.69
C ARG A 82 11.37 7.98 20.13
N ALA A 83 10.08 7.85 20.42
CA ALA A 83 9.55 7.94 21.77
C ALA A 83 10.11 6.80 22.66
N GLU A 84 10.11 5.56 22.16
CA GLU A 84 10.67 4.41 22.85
C GLU A 84 12.17 4.60 23.14
N ASN A 85 12.95 5.03 22.14
CA ASN A 85 14.37 5.31 22.31
C ASN A 85 14.63 6.42 23.34
N ALA A 86 13.78 7.46 23.39
CA ALA A 86 13.90 8.52 24.38
C ALA A 86 13.70 8.00 25.81
N LEU A 87 12.71 7.11 26.01
CA LEU A 87 12.45 6.46 27.29
C LEU A 87 13.64 5.57 27.72
N LEU A 88 14.15 4.75 26.81
CA LEU A 88 15.30 3.89 27.08
C LEU A 88 16.56 4.69 27.44
N LYS A 89 16.83 5.79 26.73
CA LYS A 89 17.94 6.70 27.05
C LYS A 89 17.79 7.30 28.45
N LYS A 90 16.58 7.71 28.83
CA LYS A 90 16.31 8.25 30.15
C LYS A 90 16.51 7.19 31.24
N LEU A 91 16.05 5.97 31.01
CA LEU A 91 16.28 4.83 31.91
C LEU A 91 17.79 4.56 32.10
N HIS A 92 18.54 4.46 31.00
CA HIS A 92 19.99 4.25 31.06
C HIS A 92 20.72 5.37 31.82
N ALA A 93 20.31 6.63 31.63
CA ALA A 93 20.88 7.75 32.36
C ALA A 93 20.65 7.62 33.87
N LEU A 94 19.46 7.19 34.30
CA LEU A 94 19.15 6.97 35.72
C LEU A 94 19.96 5.83 36.31
N VAL A 95 20.05 4.68 35.63
CA VAL A 95 20.87 3.53 36.08
C VAL A 95 22.33 3.93 36.24
N LYS A 96 22.89 4.66 35.27
CA LYS A 96 24.27 5.13 35.34
C LYS A 96 24.49 6.13 36.47
N ALA A 97 23.51 6.99 36.77
CA ALA A 97 23.59 7.92 37.89
C ALA A 97 23.56 7.18 39.24
N ASP A 98 22.74 6.12 39.36
CA ASP A 98 22.65 5.32 40.59
C ASP A 98 23.92 4.49 40.84
N GLN A 99 24.49 3.89 39.80
CA GLN A 99 25.78 3.19 39.89
C GLN A 99 26.93 4.08 40.34
N LYS A 100 26.92 5.38 39.97
CA LYS A 100 27.93 6.34 40.42
C LYS A 100 27.74 6.84 41.85
N ARG A 101 26.56 6.60 42.44
CA ARG A 101 26.23 7.00 43.82
C ARG A 101 26.54 5.90 44.84
N LYS A 102 26.79 4.67 44.39
CA LYS A 102 27.32 3.57 45.19
C LYS A 102 28.84 3.58 45.13
#